data_AF-A0A1C7NQ84-F1
#
_entry.id   AF-A0A1C7NQ84-F1
#
_cell.length_a   1.000
_cell.length_b   1.000
_cell.length_c   1.000
_cell.angle_alpha   90.00
_cell.angle_beta   90.00
_cell.angle_gamma   90.00
#
_symmetry.space_group_name_H-M   'P 1'
#
loop_
_entity.id
_entity.type
_entity.pdbx_description
1 polymer ?
#
loop_
_entity_poly.entity_id
_entity_poly.type
_entity_poly.pdbx_seq_one_letter_code
_entity_poly.pdbx_strand_id
1 'polypeptide(L)'
;MSDKKEFLARKDWPFEEVLGDEYERQLEPVEVYTAFVEPKQTNTMLKFTQKKLPALEGLEHCKRIRRVPKSDNEKEFELQVLLCLKEALAQTELEQLLSDFRGIRIETVSVSRYAPLNKEQYEAWHPLWPLTYREDTRLDPKFTLQDIQTIETHMDRLLSDKSTTVSCRIVNPVNNQVIAEQIDSRDQHPLHHAVMNCIDIVARKESEAHGGSGRMKRPAEEMEGDQLEKGTYLCTGYDAYISHEPCAMCAMALVHSRIGRVFYSIPSKTGALGTCYKIHAHASLNHHYRVFRHVLKDHPLELSLTLQDQEL
;
A
#
# COMPACT_ATOMS: atom_id res chain seq x y z
N MET A 1 -15.49 24.56 -21.92
CA MET A 1 -15.98 24.08 -20.61
C MET A 1 -15.31 22.73 -20.39
N SER A 2 -14.40 22.61 -19.42
CA SER A 2 -13.75 21.33 -19.14
C SER A 2 -14.77 20.40 -18.52
N ASP A 3 -15.12 19.30 -19.18
CA ASP A 3 -15.88 18.22 -18.55
C ASP A 3 -15.15 17.82 -17.27
N LYS A 4 -15.79 18.03 -16.12
CA LYS A 4 -15.28 17.50 -14.85
C LYS A 4 -15.39 15.99 -14.96
N LYS A 5 -14.26 15.28 -15.06
CA LYS A 5 -14.23 13.82 -14.93
C LYS A 5 -14.91 13.44 -13.60
N GLU A 6 -16.03 12.74 -13.71
CA GLU A 6 -16.75 12.19 -12.57
C GLU A 6 -16.13 10.85 -12.20
N PHE A 7 -15.58 10.77 -10.99
CA PHE A 7 -14.93 9.57 -10.47
C PHE A 7 -15.88 8.84 -9.54
N LEU A 8 -15.90 7.51 -9.65
CA LEU A 8 -16.71 6.64 -8.82
C LEU A 8 -16.10 6.50 -7.42
N ALA A 9 -16.96 6.38 -6.40
CA ALA A 9 -16.48 6.09 -5.06
C ALA A 9 -15.92 4.66 -5.01
N ARG A 10 -14.93 4.43 -4.14
CA ARG A 10 -14.24 3.14 -4.01
C ARG A 10 -15.17 1.95 -3.77
N LYS A 11 -16.25 2.15 -3.02
CA LYS A 11 -17.29 1.15 -2.75
C LYS A 11 -18.11 0.73 -3.97
N ASP A 12 -18.08 1.53 -5.04
CA ASP A 12 -18.85 1.32 -6.27
C ASP A 12 -17.98 0.70 -7.39
N TRP A 13 -16.71 0.38 -7.11
CA TRP A 13 -15.87 -0.33 -8.07
C TRP A 13 -16.26 -1.82 -8.15
N PRO A 14 -16.28 -2.44 -9.35
CA PRO A 14 -16.61 -3.85 -9.54
C PRO A 14 -15.45 -4.80 -9.22
N PHE A 15 -14.40 -4.28 -8.56
CA PHE A 15 -13.19 -5.01 -8.18
C PHE A 15 -12.65 -4.43 -6.87
N GLU A 16 -11.80 -5.19 -6.20
CA GLU A 16 -11.24 -4.81 -4.90
C GLU A 16 -9.77 -4.47 -5.04
N GLU A 17 -9.32 -3.35 -4.47
CA GLU A 17 -7.89 -3.09 -4.34
C GLU A 17 -7.31 -3.93 -3.20
N VAL A 18 -6.23 -4.65 -3.47
CA VAL A 18 -5.48 -5.39 -2.46
C VAL A 18 -4.50 -4.46 -1.76
N LEU A 19 -4.78 -4.16 -0.49
CA LEU A 19 -3.94 -3.34 0.37
C LEU A 19 -2.94 -4.19 1.17
N GLY A 20 -1.80 -3.60 1.55
CA GLY A 20 -0.83 -4.24 2.44
C GLY A 20 -1.43 -4.64 3.78
N ASP A 21 -0.83 -5.63 4.46
CA ASP A 21 -1.33 -6.15 5.74
C ASP A 21 -1.41 -5.09 6.84
N GLU A 22 -0.58 -4.05 6.74
CA GLU A 22 -0.62 -2.90 7.63
C GLU A 22 -1.97 -2.15 7.62
N TYR A 23 -2.73 -2.19 6.51
CA TYR A 23 -4.05 -1.56 6.40
C TYR A 23 -5.16 -2.38 7.09
N GLU A 24 -4.96 -3.69 7.23
CA GLU A 24 -5.90 -4.63 7.87
C GLU A 24 -5.47 -4.99 9.30
N ARG A 25 -4.31 -4.47 9.73
CA ARG A 25 -3.74 -4.69 11.05
C ARG A 25 -4.74 -4.30 12.13
N GLN A 26 -4.81 -5.13 13.17
CA GLN A 26 -5.60 -4.88 14.37
C GLN A 26 -4.85 -3.99 15.36
N LEU A 27 -5.58 -3.38 16.29
CA LEU A 27 -4.99 -2.55 17.35
C LEU A 27 -3.96 -3.36 18.15
N GLU A 28 -2.71 -2.91 18.15
CA GLU A 28 -1.66 -3.46 19.01
C GLU A 28 -1.32 -2.42 20.10
N PRO A 29 -1.75 -2.64 21.36
CA PRO A 29 -1.49 -1.70 22.43
C PRO A 29 -0.04 -1.82 22.92
N VAL A 30 0.56 -0.67 23.27
CA VAL A 30 1.81 -0.57 24.02
C VAL A 30 1.62 0.29 25.26
N GLU A 31 2.31 -0.07 26.33
CA GLU A 31 2.26 0.67 27.59
C GLU A 31 3.24 1.85 27.59
N VAL A 32 2.73 3.02 27.97
CA VAL A 32 3.50 4.25 28.13
C VAL A 32 3.25 4.87 29.48
N TYR A 33 4.26 5.53 30.03
CA TYR A 33 4.08 6.40 31.19
C TYR A 33 3.49 7.73 30.78
N THR A 34 2.58 8.23 31.61
CA THR A 34 1.97 9.55 31.48
C THR A 34 2.02 10.31 32.78
N ALA A 35 2.07 11.63 32.71
CA ALA A 35 1.99 12.52 33.88
C ALA A 35 0.77 13.43 33.79
N PHE A 36 0.04 13.55 34.89
CA PHE A 36 -0.98 14.60 35.06
C PHE A 36 -0.30 15.89 35.51
N VAL A 37 -0.54 16.96 34.77
CA VAL A 37 0.02 18.29 35.02
C VAL A 37 -1.05 19.36 34.89
N GLU A 38 -0.89 20.44 35.66
CA GLU A 38 -1.67 21.65 35.44
C GLU A 38 -1.30 22.32 34.12
N PRO A 39 -2.24 23.02 33.44
CA PRO A 39 -1.97 23.69 32.17
C PRO A 39 -0.72 24.58 32.17
N LYS A 40 -0.43 25.25 33.29
CA LYS A 40 0.74 26.13 33.46
C LYS A 40 2.09 25.39 33.42
N GLN A 41 2.13 24.11 33.79
CA GLN A 41 3.35 23.30 33.87
C GLN A 41 3.65 22.53 32.58
N THR A 42 2.69 22.46 31.65
CA THR A 42 2.75 21.66 30.42
C THR A 42 3.98 21.91 29.56
N ASN A 43 4.30 23.18 29.29
CA ASN A 43 5.47 23.52 28.45
C ASN A 43 6.80 23.12 29.11
N THR A 44 6.88 23.24 30.44
CA THR A 44 8.05 22.80 31.20
C THR A 44 8.17 21.28 31.13
N MET A 45 7.06 20.56 31.29
CA MET A 45 7.02 19.11 31.16
C MET A 45 7.44 18.65 29.77
N LEU A 46 6.90 19.22 28.69
CA LEU A 46 7.27 18.84 27.31
C LEU A 46 8.76 19.08 27.01
N LYS A 47 9.33 20.19 27.50
CA LYS A 47 10.77 20.46 27.36
C LYS A 47 11.61 19.47 28.16
N PHE A 48 11.11 19.03 29.31
CA PHE A 48 11.75 18.02 30.13
C PHE A 48 11.73 16.66 29.44
N THR A 49 10.55 16.20 28.96
CA THR A 49 10.43 14.90 28.26
C THR A 49 11.36 14.82 27.06
N GLN A 50 11.43 15.88 26.24
CA GLN A 50 12.33 15.94 25.09
C GLN A 50 13.82 15.89 25.45
N LYS A 51 14.22 16.40 26.62
CA LYS A 51 15.65 16.52 27.00
C LYS A 51 16.15 15.40 27.91
N LYS A 52 15.26 14.79 28.69
CA LYS A 52 15.62 13.95 29.84
C LYS A 52 15.05 12.54 29.77
N LEU A 53 14.03 12.29 28.95
CA LEU A 53 13.41 10.97 28.82
C LEU A 53 13.76 10.34 27.47
N PRO A 54 13.70 9.00 27.37
CA PRO A 54 13.82 8.31 26.09
C PRO A 54 12.82 8.85 25.07
N ALA A 55 13.27 8.97 23.82
CA ALA A 55 12.41 9.41 22.74
C ALA A 55 11.27 8.40 22.51
N LEU A 56 10.09 8.93 22.19
CA LEU A 56 8.91 8.14 21.84
C LEU A 56 8.97 7.77 20.35
N GLU A 57 10.00 7.00 19.98
CA GLU A 57 10.21 6.50 18.62
C GLU A 57 9.04 5.60 18.19
N GLY A 58 8.49 5.86 17.00
CA GLY A 58 7.35 5.09 16.47
C GLY A 58 5.99 5.47 17.04
N LEU A 59 5.92 6.48 17.92
CA LEU A 59 4.67 7.02 18.49
C LEU A 59 4.43 8.49 18.09
N GLU A 60 4.92 8.91 16.93
CA GLU A 60 4.76 10.27 16.41
C GLU A 60 3.29 10.61 16.10
N HIS A 61 2.47 9.59 15.81
CA HIS A 61 1.02 9.73 15.58
C HIS A 61 0.24 10.00 16.87
N CYS A 62 0.75 9.60 18.04
CA CYS A 62 0.08 9.87 19.31
C CYS A 62 0.22 11.34 19.69
N LYS A 63 -0.90 12.01 19.99
CA LYS A 63 -0.84 13.38 20.54
C LYS A 63 -0.13 13.35 21.88
N ARG A 64 0.80 14.28 22.09
CA ARG A 64 1.61 14.33 23.32
C ARG A 64 0.81 14.70 24.57
N ILE A 65 -0.38 15.27 24.40
CA ILE A 65 -1.20 15.76 25.50
C ILE A 65 -2.66 15.41 25.21
N ARG A 66 -3.39 14.99 26.25
CA ARG A 66 -4.86 14.97 26.25
C ARG A 66 -5.44 15.71 27.45
N ARG A 67 -6.64 16.26 27.28
CA ARG A 67 -7.38 16.92 28.36
C ARG A 67 -8.15 15.87 29.16
N VAL A 68 -8.08 15.94 30.48
CA VAL A 68 -8.81 15.07 31.40
C VAL A 68 -9.58 15.94 32.41
N PRO A 69 -10.91 15.81 32.54
CA PRO A 69 -11.68 16.54 33.54
C PRO A 69 -11.36 16.05 34.96
N LYS A 70 -11.28 16.97 35.93
CA LYS A 70 -11.03 16.65 37.36
C LYS A 70 -12.29 16.15 38.09
N SER A 71 -13.46 16.55 37.61
CA SER A 71 -14.78 16.28 38.20
C SER A 71 -15.86 16.37 37.11
N ASP A 72 -17.13 16.09 37.45
CA ASP A 72 -18.28 16.30 36.55
C ASP A 72 -18.44 17.76 36.10
N ASN A 73 -17.70 18.70 36.71
CA ASN A 73 -17.68 20.10 36.31
C ASN A 73 -16.60 20.33 35.23
N GLU A 74 -17.02 20.43 33.96
CA GLU A 74 -16.12 20.55 32.78
C GLU A 74 -15.11 21.73 32.84
N LYS A 75 -15.31 22.69 33.74
CA LYS A 75 -14.44 23.86 33.90
C LYS A 75 -13.09 23.54 34.54
N GLU A 76 -12.99 22.49 35.36
CA GLU A 76 -11.72 22.07 35.97
C GLU A 76 -11.14 20.83 35.27
N PHE A 77 -9.95 20.99 34.71
CA PHE A 77 -9.27 19.92 33.98
C PHE A 77 -7.77 19.90 34.26
N GLU A 78 -7.17 18.73 34.07
CA GLU A 78 -5.73 18.54 33.96
C GLU A 78 -5.36 18.14 32.54
N LEU A 79 -4.08 18.26 32.26
CA LEU A 79 -3.50 17.74 31.05
C LEU A 79 -2.71 16.49 31.39
N GLN A 80 -2.98 15.41 30.68
CA GLN A 80 -2.21 14.18 30.78
C GLN A 80 -1.20 14.16 29.63
N VAL A 81 0.09 14.16 29.98
CA VAL A 81 1.22 14.28 29.06
C VAL A 81 1.87 12.91 28.86
N LEU A 82 2.12 12.53 27.60
CA LEU A 82 2.85 11.33 27.24
C LEU A 82 4.35 11.52 27.55
N LEU A 83 4.95 10.58 28.30
CA LEU A 83 6.33 10.68 28.75
C LEU A 83 7.28 9.82 27.90
N CYS A 84 7.25 8.51 28.08
CA CYS A 84 8.08 7.52 27.40
C CYS A 84 7.42 6.14 27.42
N LEU A 85 7.93 5.21 26.59
CA LEU A 85 7.55 3.80 26.63
C LEU A 85 7.93 3.18 27.98
N LYS A 86 7.05 2.35 28.54
CA LYS A 86 7.29 1.67 29.81
C LYS A 86 8.54 0.77 29.77
N GLU A 87 8.78 0.15 28.62
CA GLU A 87 9.94 -0.73 28.38
C GLU A 87 11.27 0.04 28.30
N ALA A 88 11.24 1.34 28.03
CA ALA A 88 12.44 2.14 27.81
C ALA A 88 13.06 2.70 29.10
N LEU A 89 12.30 2.74 30.20
CA LEU A 89 12.75 3.33 31.46
C LEU A 89 12.05 2.68 32.66
N ALA A 90 12.79 2.28 33.69
CA ALA A 90 12.19 1.73 34.89
C ALA A 90 11.38 2.79 35.65
N GLN A 91 10.26 2.39 36.28
CA GLN A 91 9.39 3.30 37.01
C GLN A 91 10.13 4.10 38.10
N THR A 92 11.02 3.43 38.84
CA THR A 92 11.80 4.06 39.93
C THR A 92 12.73 5.15 39.43
N GLU A 93 13.34 4.95 38.26
CA GLU A 93 14.21 5.93 37.62
C GLU A 93 13.40 7.11 37.08
N LEU A 94 12.22 6.84 36.50
CA LEU A 94 11.30 7.89 36.07
C LEU A 94 10.83 8.77 37.24
N GLU A 95 10.48 8.17 38.38
CA GLU A 95 10.09 8.88 39.60
C GLU A 95 11.22 9.76 40.14
N GLN A 96 12.46 9.26 40.10
CA GLN A 96 13.65 10.05 40.46
C GLN A 96 13.86 11.24 39.53
N LEU A 97 13.74 11.03 38.21
CA LEU A 97 13.89 12.09 37.22
C LEU A 97 12.79 13.17 37.36
N LEU A 98 11.61 12.79 37.84
CA LEU A 98 10.48 13.69 38.06
C LEU A 98 10.42 14.32 39.46
N SER A 99 11.39 14.06 40.34
CA SER A 99 11.37 14.54 41.73
C SER A 99 11.26 16.06 41.88
N ASP A 100 11.77 16.80 40.88
CA ASP A 100 11.71 18.26 40.84
C ASP A 100 10.29 18.80 40.61
N PHE A 101 9.40 17.96 40.09
CA PHE A 101 8.01 18.31 39.87
C PHE A 101 7.14 17.89 41.06
N ARG A 102 6.65 18.88 41.80
CA ARG A 102 5.74 18.63 42.93
C ARG A 102 4.32 18.31 42.47
N GLY A 103 3.73 17.27 43.06
CA GLY A 103 2.31 16.94 42.90
C GLY A 103 1.95 16.24 41.59
N ILE A 104 2.93 15.73 40.85
CA ILE A 104 2.65 14.97 39.62
C ILE A 104 2.17 13.56 39.96
N ARG A 105 1.06 13.19 39.34
CA ARG A 105 0.58 11.80 39.32
C ARG A 105 1.05 11.14 38.04
N ILE A 106 1.75 10.02 38.18
CA ILE A 106 2.17 9.18 37.04
C ILE A 106 1.16 8.06 36.88
N GLU A 107 0.82 7.74 35.63
CA GLU A 107 -0.08 6.64 35.30
C GLU A 107 0.46 5.90 34.08
N THR A 108 0.31 4.57 34.09
CA THR A 108 0.57 3.75 32.91
C THR A 108 -0.71 3.65 32.10
N VAL A 109 -0.63 3.99 30.82
CA VAL A 109 -1.76 3.87 29.88
C VAL A 109 -1.34 3.05 28.67
N SER A 110 -2.31 2.41 28.04
CA SER A 110 -2.11 1.78 26.73
C SER A 110 -2.34 2.80 25.61
N VAL A 111 -1.50 2.78 24.58
CA VAL A 111 -1.67 3.55 23.33
C VAL A 111 -1.45 2.65 22.12
N SER A 112 -1.92 3.07 20.93
CA SER A 112 -1.67 2.32 19.71
C SER A 112 -0.19 2.34 19.35
N ARG A 113 0.42 1.16 19.18
CA ARG A 113 1.80 1.01 18.70
C ARG A 113 2.02 1.63 17.32
N TYR A 114 1.00 1.59 16.47
CA TYR A 114 1.11 2.01 15.07
C TYR A 114 0.17 3.18 14.74
N ALA A 115 0.61 4.00 13.78
CA ALA A 115 -0.21 5.04 13.20
C ALA A 115 -1.35 4.42 12.39
N PRO A 116 -2.59 4.91 12.52
CA PRO A 116 -3.69 4.46 11.69
C PRO A 116 -3.46 4.89 10.24
N LEU A 117 -3.63 3.95 9.31
CA LEU A 117 -3.42 4.17 7.88
C LEU A 117 -4.73 4.46 7.13
N ASN A 118 -5.86 4.13 7.73
CA ASN A 118 -7.19 4.40 7.19
C ASN A 118 -8.15 4.90 8.27
N LYS A 119 -9.33 5.35 7.82
CA LYS A 119 -10.36 5.92 8.69
C LYS A 119 -10.89 4.91 9.70
N GLU A 120 -11.06 3.65 9.31
CA GLU A 120 -11.56 2.58 10.17
C GLU A 120 -10.60 2.32 11.35
N GLN A 121 -9.30 2.17 11.07
CA GLN A 121 -8.27 2.07 12.10
C GLN A 121 -8.25 3.30 13.00
N TYR A 122 -8.34 4.51 12.42
CA TYR A 122 -8.36 5.73 13.22
C TYR A 122 -9.56 5.76 14.18
N GLU A 123 -10.77 5.49 13.69
CA GLU A 123 -11.99 5.49 14.51
C GLU A 123 -11.93 4.43 15.61
N ALA A 124 -11.38 3.25 15.31
CA ALA A 124 -11.22 2.17 16.28
C ALA A 124 -10.12 2.46 17.34
N TRP A 125 -9.03 3.13 16.96
CA TRP A 125 -7.84 3.28 17.82
C TRP A 125 -7.80 4.62 18.57
N HIS A 126 -8.45 5.66 18.04
CA HIS A 126 -8.51 6.99 18.66
C HIS A 126 -9.10 7.01 20.09
N PRO A 127 -10.12 6.19 20.44
CA PRO A 127 -10.65 6.15 21.80
C PRO A 127 -9.61 5.74 22.86
N LEU A 128 -8.61 4.93 22.48
CA LEU A 128 -7.56 4.50 23.40
C LEU A 128 -6.67 5.68 23.82
N TRP A 129 -6.19 6.45 22.84
CA TRP A 129 -5.44 7.67 23.06
C TRP A 129 -5.59 8.60 21.85
N PRO A 130 -5.67 9.94 22.02
CA PRO A 130 -5.85 10.83 20.89
C PRO A 130 -4.73 10.70 19.86
N LEU A 131 -5.11 10.35 18.62
CA LEU A 131 -4.20 10.16 17.50
C LEU A 131 -4.28 11.33 16.50
N THR A 132 -3.23 11.44 15.69
CA THR A 132 -3.21 12.26 14.47
C THR A 132 -3.42 11.34 13.28
N TYR A 133 -4.45 11.62 12.48
CA TYR A 133 -4.71 10.96 11.21
C TYR A 133 -5.02 12.01 10.16
N ARG A 134 -4.42 11.86 8.99
CA ARG A 134 -4.67 12.74 7.85
C ARG A 134 -4.78 11.88 6.60
N GLU A 135 -5.99 11.80 6.08
CA GLU A 135 -6.27 11.14 4.82
C GLU A 135 -5.71 11.97 3.66
N ASP A 136 -4.94 11.35 2.76
CA ASP A 136 -4.45 11.98 1.52
C ASP A 136 -5.10 11.37 0.29
N THR A 137 -6.31 11.86 0.00
CA THR A 137 -7.15 11.41 -1.12
C THR A 137 -6.59 11.76 -2.51
N ARG A 138 -5.45 12.46 -2.59
CA ARG A 138 -4.81 12.79 -3.87
C ARG A 138 -4.08 11.60 -4.46
N LEU A 139 -3.61 10.69 -3.60
CA LEU A 139 -2.86 9.52 -4.02
C LEU A 139 -3.78 8.38 -4.43
N ASP A 140 -5.02 8.35 -3.93
CA ASP A 140 -5.99 7.29 -4.20
C ASP A 140 -6.25 7.10 -5.70
N PRO A 141 -6.43 5.84 -6.15
CA PRO A 141 -6.73 5.58 -7.53
C PRO A 141 -8.15 6.09 -7.82
N LYS A 142 -8.33 6.68 -8.99
CA LYS A 142 -9.61 7.25 -9.41
C LYS A 142 -10.02 6.62 -10.72
N PHE A 143 -11.20 6.01 -10.72
CA PHE A 143 -11.77 5.37 -11.90
C PHE A 143 -13.07 6.08 -12.27
N THR A 144 -13.16 6.49 -13.52
CA THR A 144 -14.41 6.86 -14.18
C THR A 144 -15.13 5.60 -14.67
N LEU A 145 -16.41 5.74 -15.05
CA LEU A 145 -17.14 4.63 -15.70
C LEU A 145 -16.42 4.13 -16.97
N GLN A 146 -15.82 5.03 -17.74
CA GLN A 146 -15.06 4.68 -18.94
C GLN A 146 -13.80 3.88 -18.61
N ASP A 147 -13.11 4.22 -17.52
CA ASP A 147 -11.93 3.46 -17.08
C ASP A 147 -12.32 2.04 -16.70
N ILE A 148 -13.44 1.87 -15.98
CA ILE A 148 -13.96 0.54 -15.61
C ILE A 148 -14.30 -0.28 -16.85
N GLN A 149 -15.05 0.29 -17.81
CA GLN A 149 -15.39 -0.40 -19.05
C GLN A 149 -14.14 -0.83 -19.83
N THR A 150 -13.09 0.00 -19.81
CA THR A 150 -11.81 -0.30 -20.46
C THR A 150 -11.10 -1.47 -19.76
N ILE A 151 -11.06 -1.46 -18.43
CA ILE A 151 -10.49 -2.54 -17.60
C ILE A 151 -11.23 -3.86 -17.86
N GLU A 152 -12.56 -3.83 -17.81
CA GLU A 152 -13.42 -4.99 -18.06
C GLU A 152 -13.23 -5.52 -19.48
N THR A 153 -13.17 -4.66 -20.49
CA THR A 153 -12.92 -5.07 -21.88
C THR A 153 -11.57 -5.76 -22.05
N HIS A 154 -10.52 -5.25 -21.38
CA HIS A 154 -9.21 -5.89 -21.44
C HIS A 154 -9.21 -7.25 -20.76
N MET A 155 -9.89 -7.37 -19.63
CA MET A 155 -9.98 -8.63 -18.89
C MET A 155 -10.87 -9.66 -19.59
N ASP A 156 -12.05 -9.26 -20.08
CA ASP A 156 -12.98 -10.11 -20.81
C ASP A 156 -12.32 -10.76 -22.02
N ARG A 157 -11.51 -9.99 -22.76
CA ARG A 157 -10.75 -10.53 -23.88
C ARG A 157 -9.69 -11.56 -23.47
N LEU A 158 -9.11 -11.45 -22.28
CA LEU A 158 -8.16 -12.44 -21.77
C LEU A 158 -8.85 -13.72 -21.28
N LEU A 159 -10.08 -13.61 -20.79
CA LEU A 159 -10.87 -14.73 -20.27
C LEU A 159 -11.71 -15.43 -21.36
N SER A 160 -12.06 -14.71 -22.44
CA SER A 160 -12.85 -15.25 -23.55
C SER A 160 -12.10 -16.30 -24.37
N ASP A 161 -10.77 -16.22 -24.43
CA ASP A 161 -9.94 -17.28 -25.00
C ASP A 161 -9.88 -18.45 -24.01
N LYS A 162 -10.91 -19.32 -24.11
CA LYS A 162 -11.25 -20.48 -23.26
C LYS A 162 -10.13 -21.53 -23.12
N SER A 163 -8.99 -21.16 -22.58
CA SER A 163 -8.03 -22.11 -22.06
C SER A 163 -7.90 -21.92 -20.55
N THR A 164 -7.72 -23.03 -19.85
CA THR A 164 -7.24 -23.06 -18.46
C THR A 164 -5.83 -22.46 -18.33
N THR A 165 -5.22 -22.04 -19.43
CA THR A 165 -3.87 -21.49 -19.48
C THR A 165 -3.90 -20.04 -19.02
N VAL A 166 -2.98 -19.70 -18.11
CA VAL A 166 -2.82 -18.33 -17.62
C VAL A 166 -2.42 -17.42 -18.78
N SER A 167 -3.13 -16.31 -18.95
CA SER A 167 -2.85 -15.24 -19.92
C SER A 167 -2.54 -13.91 -19.22
N CYS A 168 -1.74 -13.07 -19.87
CA CYS A 168 -1.32 -11.75 -19.41
C CYS A 168 -1.31 -10.75 -20.58
N ARG A 169 -1.72 -9.51 -20.32
CA ARG A 169 -1.64 -8.38 -21.24
C ARG A 169 -1.09 -7.15 -20.53
N ILE A 170 -0.12 -6.49 -21.14
CA ILE A 170 0.42 -5.20 -20.68
C ILE A 170 -0.07 -4.10 -21.62
N VAL A 171 -0.66 -3.04 -21.04
CA VAL A 171 -1.32 -1.95 -21.76
C VAL A 171 -0.77 -0.61 -21.27
N ASN A 172 -0.59 0.33 -22.19
CA ASN A 172 -0.38 1.73 -21.84
C ASN A 172 -1.75 2.39 -21.54
N PRO A 173 -2.04 2.78 -20.28
CA PRO A 173 -3.34 3.31 -19.91
C PRO A 173 -3.61 4.72 -20.45
N VAL A 174 -2.59 5.45 -20.94
CA VAL A 174 -2.75 6.82 -21.44
C VAL A 174 -3.44 6.83 -22.80
N ASN A 175 -3.08 5.90 -23.68
CA ASN A 175 -3.58 5.80 -25.05
C ASN A 175 -4.34 4.50 -25.32
N ASN A 176 -4.55 3.67 -24.29
CA ASN A 176 -5.19 2.37 -24.36
C ASN A 176 -4.52 1.36 -25.33
N GLN A 177 -3.20 1.50 -25.53
CA GLN A 177 -2.46 0.67 -26.48
C GLN A 177 -1.96 -0.61 -25.81
N VAL A 178 -2.24 -1.76 -26.42
CA VAL A 178 -1.67 -3.04 -26.00
C VAL A 178 -0.20 -3.10 -26.41
N ILE A 179 0.69 -3.21 -25.42
CA ILE A 179 2.13 -3.29 -25.63
C ILE A 179 2.57 -4.75 -25.79
N ALA A 180 2.04 -5.65 -24.96
CA ALA A 180 2.31 -7.08 -25.04
C ALA A 180 1.09 -7.88 -24.61
N GLU A 181 0.92 -9.06 -25.20
CA GLU A 181 -0.06 -10.07 -24.81
C GLU A 181 0.59 -11.43 -25.00
N GLN A 182 0.58 -12.25 -23.96
CA GLN A 182 1.21 -13.57 -23.94
C GLN A 182 0.42 -14.54 -23.05
N ILE A 183 0.59 -15.81 -23.34
CA ILE A 183 0.07 -16.92 -22.53
C ILE A 183 1.22 -17.65 -21.83
N ASP A 184 0.86 -18.45 -20.85
CA ASP A 184 1.76 -19.39 -20.19
C ASP A 184 2.19 -20.49 -21.18
N SER A 185 3.49 -20.72 -21.26
CA SER A 185 4.12 -21.73 -22.11
C SER A 185 5.09 -22.60 -21.31
N ARG A 186 4.69 -22.99 -20.10
CA ARG A 186 5.46 -23.88 -19.24
C ARG A 186 5.69 -25.28 -19.81
N ASP A 187 4.90 -25.67 -20.80
CA ASP A 187 5.14 -26.85 -21.63
C ASP A 187 6.49 -26.78 -22.37
N GLN A 188 6.97 -25.57 -22.67
CA GLN A 188 8.26 -25.32 -23.31
C GLN A 188 9.38 -25.08 -22.30
N HIS A 189 9.12 -24.31 -21.24
CA HIS A 189 10.10 -24.05 -20.18
C HIS A 189 9.42 -23.65 -18.87
N PRO A 190 9.83 -24.20 -17.71
CA PRO A 190 9.12 -24.02 -16.44
C PRO A 190 8.99 -22.57 -15.95
N LEU A 191 9.84 -21.65 -16.43
CA LEU A 191 9.79 -20.22 -16.08
C LEU A 191 8.99 -19.37 -17.08
N HIS A 192 8.47 -19.93 -18.18
CA HIS A 192 7.72 -19.20 -19.20
C HIS A 192 6.26 -18.97 -18.79
N HIS A 193 6.08 -18.29 -17.68
CA HIS A 193 4.77 -17.82 -17.24
C HIS A 193 4.32 -16.65 -18.12
N ALA A 194 3.01 -16.47 -18.29
CA ALA A 194 2.45 -15.41 -19.13
C ALA A 194 3.01 -14.00 -18.83
N VAL A 195 3.20 -13.68 -17.54
CA VAL A 195 3.79 -12.41 -17.10
C VAL A 195 5.25 -12.26 -17.56
N MET A 196 6.05 -13.31 -17.40
CA MET A 196 7.47 -13.30 -17.82
C MET A 196 7.57 -13.13 -19.32
N ASN A 197 6.75 -13.86 -20.07
CA ASN A 197 6.68 -13.77 -21.53
C ASN A 197 6.30 -12.34 -21.97
N CYS A 198 5.32 -11.71 -21.32
CA CYS A 198 4.95 -10.32 -21.62
C CYS A 198 6.08 -9.34 -21.35
N ILE A 199 6.76 -9.44 -20.20
CA ILE A 199 7.90 -8.57 -19.85
C ILE A 199 9.04 -8.71 -20.87
N ASP A 200 9.33 -9.93 -21.32
CA ASP A 200 10.35 -10.20 -22.33
C ASP A 200 10.01 -9.56 -23.68
N ILE A 201 8.72 -9.59 -24.10
CA ILE A 201 8.26 -8.87 -25.30
C ILE A 201 8.42 -7.36 -25.16
N VAL A 202 8.06 -6.78 -24.01
CA VAL A 202 8.26 -5.34 -23.76
C VAL A 202 9.74 -4.98 -23.85
N ALA A 203 10.61 -5.76 -23.20
CA ALA A 203 12.06 -5.53 -23.21
C ALA A 203 12.66 -5.64 -24.62
N ARG A 204 12.22 -6.61 -25.45
CA ARG A 204 12.67 -6.71 -26.85
C ARG A 204 12.26 -5.51 -27.68
N LYS A 205 10.99 -5.09 -27.60
CA LYS A 205 10.50 -3.89 -28.31
C LYS A 205 11.26 -2.64 -27.91
N GLU A 206 11.53 -2.47 -26.62
CA GLU A 206 12.34 -1.36 -26.11
C GLU A 206 13.78 -1.43 -26.66
N SER A 207 14.42 -2.60 -26.62
CA SER A 207 15.76 -2.80 -27.18
C SER A 207 15.84 -2.51 -28.67
N GLU A 208 14.86 -2.96 -29.46
CA GLU A 208 14.79 -2.72 -30.91
C GLU A 208 14.62 -1.22 -31.21
N ALA A 209 13.74 -0.53 -30.47
CA ALA A 209 13.52 0.91 -30.62
C ALA A 209 14.78 1.74 -30.30
N HIS A 210 15.63 1.25 -29.40
CA HIS A 210 16.91 1.89 -29.04
C HIS A 210 18.11 1.42 -29.88
N GLY A 211 17.86 0.71 -31.00
CA GLY A 211 18.90 0.31 -31.97
C GLY A 211 19.70 -0.94 -31.59
N GLY A 212 19.12 -1.84 -30.79
CA GLY A 212 19.84 -2.94 -30.15
C GLY A 212 20.37 -4.03 -31.08
N SER A 213 21.69 -4.03 -31.27
CA SER A 213 22.50 -5.26 -31.40
C SER A 213 23.36 -5.42 -30.14
N GLY A 214 22.74 -5.80 -29.01
CA GLY A 214 23.42 -6.43 -27.85
C GLY A 214 24.61 -5.71 -27.19
N ARG A 215 24.92 -4.45 -27.51
CA ARG A 215 26.03 -3.72 -26.88
C ARG A 215 25.73 -2.22 -26.90
N MET A 216 25.67 -1.59 -25.72
CA MET A 216 25.50 -0.15 -25.56
C MET A 216 26.60 0.58 -26.33
N LYS A 217 26.26 1.17 -27.48
CA LYS A 217 27.17 1.88 -28.39
C LYS A 217 26.57 3.26 -28.77
N ARG A 218 26.10 4.02 -27.79
CA ARG A 218 25.84 5.45 -27.99
C ARG A 218 26.78 6.25 -27.09
N PRO A 219 27.74 7.01 -27.65
CA PRO A 219 28.50 8.01 -26.90
C PRO A 219 27.54 9.01 -26.25
N ALA A 220 27.85 9.46 -25.05
CA ALA A 220 26.99 10.36 -24.26
C ALA A 220 26.61 11.67 -24.97
N GLU A 221 27.37 12.06 -26.00
CA GLU A 221 27.20 13.29 -26.78
C GLU A 221 26.08 13.21 -27.84
N GLU A 222 25.63 12.01 -28.23
CA GLU A 222 24.55 11.84 -29.23
C GLU A 222 23.13 11.82 -28.61
N MET A 223 23.01 11.96 -27.29
CA MET A 223 21.71 11.95 -26.58
C MET A 223 20.94 13.28 -26.66
N GLU A 224 21.50 14.35 -27.23
CA GLU A 224 20.82 15.66 -27.30
C GLU A 224 19.92 15.85 -28.55
N GLY A 225 19.90 14.90 -29.50
CA GLY A 225 19.28 15.12 -30.81
C GLY A 225 18.05 14.27 -31.18
N ASP A 226 17.72 13.21 -30.44
CA ASP A 226 16.68 12.27 -30.86
C ASP A 226 15.35 12.57 -30.14
N GLN A 227 14.35 13.03 -30.89
CA GLN A 227 12.95 13.17 -30.45
C GLN A 227 12.20 11.82 -30.41
N LEU A 228 12.92 10.69 -30.27
CA LEU A 228 12.32 9.43 -29.83
C LEU A 228 11.59 9.71 -28.51
N GLU A 229 10.33 9.28 -28.41
CA GLU A 229 9.48 9.48 -27.23
C GLU A 229 10.31 9.26 -25.96
N LYS A 230 10.60 10.35 -25.24
CA LYS A 230 11.47 10.42 -24.04
C LYS A 230 10.94 9.61 -22.84
N GLY A 231 10.09 8.60 -23.03
CA GLY A 231 9.11 8.18 -22.03
C GLY A 231 8.94 6.68 -21.80
N THR A 232 9.60 5.78 -22.54
CA THR A 232 9.44 4.33 -22.30
C THR A 232 10.65 3.77 -21.55
N TYR A 233 10.45 3.40 -20.29
CA TYR A 233 11.44 2.71 -19.46
C TYR A 233 10.78 1.49 -18.81
N LEU A 234 11.16 0.28 -19.24
CA LEU A 234 10.54 -0.97 -18.78
C LEU A 234 9.00 -0.94 -18.95
N CYS A 235 8.25 -1.31 -17.92
CA CYS A 235 6.79 -1.25 -17.89
C CYS A 235 6.27 -0.06 -17.05
N THR A 236 7.06 1.01 -16.92
CA THR A 236 6.74 2.15 -16.06
C THR A 236 5.41 2.80 -16.46
N GLY A 237 4.46 2.84 -15.52
CA GLY A 237 3.15 3.44 -15.73
C GLY A 237 2.17 2.60 -16.55
N TYR A 238 2.53 1.37 -16.92
CA TYR A 238 1.64 0.44 -17.62
C TYR A 238 0.75 -0.34 -16.66
N ASP A 239 -0.37 -0.82 -17.21
CA ASP A 239 -1.30 -1.73 -16.54
C ASP A 239 -1.07 -3.15 -17.05
N ALA A 240 -0.98 -4.10 -16.14
CA ALA A 240 -1.02 -5.52 -16.46
C ALA A 240 -2.39 -6.12 -16.12
N TYR A 241 -3.04 -6.72 -17.10
CA TYR A 241 -4.25 -7.53 -16.94
C TYR A 241 -3.85 -8.99 -16.99
N ILE A 242 -4.24 -9.78 -15.98
CA ILE A 242 -3.77 -11.15 -15.81
C ILE A 242 -4.95 -12.01 -15.41
N SER A 243 -5.22 -13.08 -16.17
CA SER A 243 -6.35 -13.98 -15.88
C SER A 243 -6.33 -14.54 -14.45
N HIS A 244 -5.16 -14.97 -13.98
CA HIS A 244 -4.95 -15.58 -12.67
C HIS A 244 -3.94 -14.79 -11.84
N GLU A 245 -4.06 -14.87 -10.51
CA GLU A 245 -3.14 -14.22 -9.59
C GLU A 245 -1.69 -14.68 -9.84
N PRO A 246 -0.75 -13.75 -10.05
CA PRO A 246 0.67 -14.06 -10.25
C PRO A 246 1.30 -14.77 -9.06
N CYS A 247 2.14 -15.77 -9.33
CA CYS A 247 3.00 -16.37 -8.30
C CYS A 247 4.12 -15.41 -7.86
N ALA A 248 4.85 -15.77 -6.80
CA ALA A 248 5.93 -14.94 -6.24
C ALA A 248 6.98 -14.49 -7.26
N MET A 249 7.37 -15.36 -8.20
CA MET A 249 8.32 -15.01 -9.27
C MET A 249 7.75 -13.90 -10.17
N CYS A 250 6.52 -14.07 -10.68
CA CYS A 250 5.89 -13.11 -11.56
C CYS A 250 5.60 -11.79 -10.85
N ALA A 251 5.15 -11.84 -9.60
CA ALA A 251 4.93 -10.67 -8.75
C ALA A 251 6.23 -9.86 -8.56
N MET A 252 7.34 -10.54 -8.23
CA MET A 252 8.63 -9.85 -8.10
C MET A 252 9.17 -9.32 -9.44
N ALA A 253 8.93 -10.04 -10.55
CA ALA A 253 9.28 -9.55 -11.88
C ALA A 253 8.55 -8.24 -12.22
N LEU A 254 7.26 -8.13 -11.87
CA LEU A 254 6.48 -6.90 -12.03
C LEU A 254 7.04 -5.72 -11.21
N VAL A 255 7.55 -5.99 -9.99
CA VAL A 255 8.31 -4.98 -9.20
C VAL A 255 9.53 -4.50 -9.98
N HIS A 256 10.35 -5.42 -10.49
CA HIS A 256 11.57 -5.09 -11.23
C HIS A 256 11.29 -4.38 -12.57
N SER A 257 10.18 -4.70 -13.22
CA SER A 257 9.72 -4.03 -14.44
C SER A 257 9.03 -2.69 -14.19
N ARG A 258 8.87 -2.28 -12.93
CA ARG A 258 8.20 -1.05 -12.51
C ARG A 258 6.77 -0.89 -13.04
N ILE A 259 6.01 -1.98 -13.08
CA ILE A 259 4.60 -1.92 -13.50
C ILE A 259 3.84 -0.87 -12.66
N GLY A 260 2.86 -0.19 -13.27
CA GLY A 260 2.04 0.80 -12.57
C GLY A 260 0.90 0.18 -11.78
N ARG A 261 0.09 -0.66 -12.45
CA ARG A 261 -1.06 -1.34 -11.83
C ARG A 261 -1.19 -2.77 -12.36
N VAL A 262 -1.76 -3.63 -11.54
CA VAL A 262 -2.09 -5.01 -11.90
C VAL A 262 -3.56 -5.27 -11.62
N PHE A 263 -4.23 -5.88 -12.58
CA PHE A 263 -5.63 -6.29 -12.50
C PHE A 263 -5.66 -7.81 -12.72
N TYR A 264 -6.27 -8.56 -11.80
CA TYR A 264 -6.50 -9.99 -11.99
C TYR A 264 -7.91 -10.44 -11.60
N SER A 265 -8.37 -11.53 -12.20
CA SER A 265 -9.69 -12.10 -11.95
C SER A 265 -9.61 -13.23 -10.93
N ILE A 266 -8.91 -14.31 -11.28
CA ILE A 266 -8.98 -15.58 -10.58
C ILE A 266 -7.84 -15.68 -9.54
N PRO A 267 -8.11 -15.92 -8.25
CA PRO A 267 -7.07 -16.16 -7.26
C PRO A 267 -6.27 -17.44 -7.58
N SER A 268 -5.03 -17.53 -7.07
CA SER A 268 -4.19 -18.72 -7.26
C SER A 268 -3.72 -19.26 -5.92
N LYS A 269 -3.67 -20.59 -5.75
CA LYS A 269 -3.14 -21.25 -4.54
C LYS A 269 -1.69 -20.84 -4.21
N THR A 270 -0.93 -20.42 -5.22
CA THR A 270 0.46 -19.93 -5.07
C THR A 270 0.60 -18.42 -5.31
N GLY A 271 -0.53 -17.71 -5.32
CA GLY A 271 -0.61 -16.29 -5.65
C GLY A 271 0.11 -15.42 -4.62
N ALA A 272 0.79 -14.38 -5.10
CA ALA A 272 1.65 -13.52 -4.28
C ALA A 272 1.25 -12.05 -4.30
N LEU A 273 0.03 -11.75 -4.75
CA LEU A 273 -0.54 -10.40 -4.77
C LEU A 273 -1.81 -10.27 -3.91
N GLY A 274 -2.09 -11.26 -3.06
CA GLY A 274 -3.26 -11.30 -2.18
C GLY A 274 -3.47 -12.65 -1.49
N THR A 275 -3.10 -13.77 -2.10
CA THR A 275 -3.38 -15.09 -1.51
C THR A 275 -2.33 -15.52 -0.47
N CYS A 276 -1.09 -15.79 -0.88
CA CYS A 276 -0.02 -16.21 0.04
C CYS A 276 0.82 -15.02 0.53
N TYR A 277 0.98 -14.02 -0.33
CA TYR A 277 1.82 -12.85 -0.08
C TYR A 277 1.16 -11.61 -0.69
N LYS A 278 1.65 -10.44 -0.28
CA LYS A 278 1.30 -9.13 -0.86
C LYS A 278 2.57 -8.40 -1.30
N ILE A 279 3.32 -9.01 -2.22
CA ILE A 279 4.67 -8.54 -2.62
C ILE A 279 4.63 -7.08 -3.10
N HIS A 280 3.57 -6.69 -3.80
CA HIS A 280 3.38 -5.34 -4.33
C HIS A 280 3.35 -4.23 -3.26
N ALA A 281 3.07 -4.59 -2.00
CA ALA A 281 2.95 -3.68 -0.86
C ALA A 281 4.08 -3.83 0.17
N HIS A 282 5.05 -4.72 -0.06
CA HIS A 282 6.06 -5.02 0.96
C HIS A 282 6.99 -3.83 1.24
N ALA A 283 7.03 -3.34 2.48
CA ALA A 283 7.69 -2.08 2.86
C ALA A 283 9.21 -2.04 2.58
N SER A 284 9.90 -3.19 2.58
CA SER A 284 11.35 -3.24 2.31
C SER A 284 11.71 -3.19 0.82
N LEU A 285 10.71 -3.25 -0.08
CA LEU A 285 10.92 -3.11 -1.51
C LEU A 285 10.89 -1.63 -1.90
N ASN A 286 11.68 -1.25 -2.91
CA ASN A 286 11.79 0.15 -3.32
C ASN A 286 10.67 0.59 -4.27
N HIS A 287 10.16 -0.33 -5.11
CA HIS A 287 9.07 -0.04 -6.04
C HIS A 287 7.80 -0.77 -5.56
N HIS A 288 6.69 -0.03 -5.53
CA HIS A 288 5.36 -0.53 -5.20
C HIS A 288 4.41 -0.25 -6.36
N TYR A 289 3.41 -1.10 -6.52
CA TYR A 289 2.38 -0.93 -7.54
C TYR A 289 1.00 -1.32 -6.98
N ARG A 290 -0.06 -0.80 -7.60
CA ARG A 290 -1.42 -1.07 -7.14
C ARG A 290 -1.93 -2.38 -7.73
N VAL A 291 -2.66 -3.15 -6.92
CA VAL A 291 -3.23 -4.42 -7.32
C VAL A 291 -4.73 -4.37 -7.12
N PHE A 292 -5.48 -4.81 -8.13
CA PHE A 292 -6.93 -4.96 -8.10
C PHE A 292 -7.29 -6.40 -8.44
N ARG A 293 -8.15 -7.02 -7.63
CA ARG A 293 -8.57 -8.42 -7.75
C ARG A 293 -10.07 -8.52 -8.04
N HIS A 294 -10.51 -9.71 -8.46
CA HIS A 294 -11.91 -10.02 -8.76
C HIS A 294 -12.49 -9.18 -9.91
N VAL A 295 -11.66 -8.79 -10.87
CA VAL A 295 -12.15 -8.13 -12.09
C VAL A 295 -13.00 -9.13 -12.87
N LEU A 296 -14.26 -8.79 -13.15
CA LEU A 296 -15.24 -9.71 -13.76
C LEU A 296 -15.50 -10.99 -12.91
N LYS A 297 -15.67 -10.83 -11.60
CA LYS A 297 -15.93 -11.92 -10.63
C LYS A 297 -16.99 -12.96 -11.06
N ASP A 298 -18.01 -12.51 -11.80
CA ASP A 298 -19.12 -13.36 -12.26
C ASP A 298 -18.85 -14.04 -13.61
N HIS A 299 -17.62 -13.97 -14.14
CA HIS A 299 -17.27 -14.59 -15.40
C HIS A 299 -17.33 -16.14 -15.29
N PRO A 300 -17.88 -16.85 -16.30
CA PRO A 300 -18.08 -18.31 -16.21
C PRO A 300 -16.85 -19.13 -15.86
N LEU A 301 -15.66 -18.72 -16.32
CA LEU A 301 -14.40 -19.39 -15.97
C LEU A 301 -14.06 -19.30 -14.49
N GLU A 302 -14.23 -18.12 -13.87
CA GLU A 302 -13.95 -17.92 -12.43
C GLU A 302 -14.90 -18.75 -11.57
N LEU A 303 -16.18 -18.77 -11.93
CA LEU A 303 -17.19 -19.60 -11.28
C LEU A 303 -16.86 -21.09 -11.40
N SER A 304 -16.43 -21.56 -12.57
CA SER A 304 -16.11 -22.98 -12.80
C SER A 304 -14.94 -23.48 -11.96
N LEU A 305 -13.90 -22.66 -11.76
CA LEU A 305 -12.72 -23.03 -10.99
C LEU A 305 -12.97 -22.94 -9.48
N THR A 306 -13.77 -21.96 -9.04
CA THR A 306 -14.16 -21.84 -7.63
C THR A 306 -14.95 -23.05 -7.15
N LEU A 307 -15.83 -23.61 -8.00
CA LEU A 307 -16.59 -24.83 -7.68
C LEU A 307 -15.69 -26.06 -7.55
N GLN A 308 -14.64 -26.17 -8.38
CA GLN A 308 -13.69 -27.29 -8.32
C GLN A 308 -12.81 -27.25 -7.07
N ASP A 309 -12.47 -26.06 -6.58
CA ASP A 309 -11.68 -25.89 -5.35
C ASP A 309 -12.47 -26.08 -4.05
N GLN A 310 -13.81 -26.11 -4.10
CA GLN A 310 -14.68 -26.42 -2.94
C GLN A 310 -14.98 -27.92 -2.77
N GLU A 311 -14.69 -28.75 -3.78
CA GLU A 311 -14.92 -30.21 -3.78
C GLU A 311 -13.69 -31.04 -3.33
N LEU A 312 -12.59 -30.38 -2.93
CA LEU A 312 -11.33 -30.98 -2.46
C LEU A 312 -11.02 -30.59 -1.01
#